data_AF-A0A3C0GSS7-F1
#
_entry.id   AF-A0A3C0GSS7-F1
#
_cell.length_a   1.000
_cell.length_b   1.000
_cell.length_c   1.000
_cell.angle_alpha   90.00
_cell.angle_beta   90.00
_cell.angle_gamma   90.00
#
_symmetry.space_group_name_H-M   'P 1'
#
loop_
_entity.id
_entity.type
_entity.pdbx_description
1 polymer ?
#
loop_
_entity_poly.entity_id
_entity_poly.type
_entity_poly.pdbx_seq_one_letter_code
_entity_poly.pdbx_strand_id
1 'polypeptide(L)'
;RPIALAGLMGGFDTRVTDDTTAVFLEAAHFAPAAIMGRGRKLGLHTDAGHRFERGVDPALPRTAIEYATRLVLDLAGGTPAPVTEAVSAADLPATATIGLRRARIARVLGIQIADADVERILRALGMDVSATADGWLVTAPSRRFDIAIEEDLIEELARIHGYEQIPTTLPGGASRIAMPSETRLDDLSVRRQLVA
;
A
#
# COMPACT_ATOMS: atom_id res chain seq x y z
N ARG A 1 -20.46 -24.82 10.81
CA ARG A 1 -21.03 -23.58 11.39
C ARG A 1 -19.95 -22.50 11.32
N PRO A 2 -20.25 -21.29 10.81
CA PRO A 2 -19.28 -20.18 10.82
C PRO A 2 -18.95 -19.76 12.25
N ILE A 3 -17.66 -19.51 12.53
CA ILE A 3 -17.18 -19.09 13.86
C ILE A 3 -16.67 -17.64 13.89
N ALA A 4 -16.52 -17.01 12.73
CA ALA A 4 -16.10 -15.63 12.58
C ALA A 4 -16.48 -15.12 11.18
N LEU A 5 -16.50 -13.80 11.03
CA LEU A 5 -16.43 -13.12 9.76
C LEU A 5 -14.96 -12.76 9.51
N ALA A 6 -14.28 -13.59 8.71
CA ALA A 6 -12.84 -13.53 8.46
C ALA A 6 -12.36 -12.12 8.11
N GLY A 7 -11.30 -11.67 8.78
CA GLY A 7 -10.71 -10.35 8.59
C GLY A 7 -11.55 -9.17 9.10
N LEU A 8 -12.72 -9.41 9.70
CA LEU A 8 -13.62 -8.35 10.16
C LEU A 8 -13.95 -8.48 11.65
N MET A 9 -14.56 -9.58 12.07
CA MET A 9 -15.06 -9.75 13.43
C MET A 9 -15.16 -11.22 13.83
N GLY A 10 -14.72 -11.53 15.06
CA GLY A 10 -14.90 -12.85 15.67
C GLY A 10 -16.37 -13.17 15.97
N GLY A 11 -16.70 -14.44 16.09
CA GLY A 11 -18.03 -14.88 16.47
C GLY A 11 -18.31 -14.68 17.95
N PHE A 12 -19.59 -14.54 18.30
CA PHE A 12 -20.02 -14.43 19.69
C PHE A 12 -19.61 -15.67 20.50
N ASP A 13 -19.80 -16.87 19.95
CA ASP A 13 -19.58 -18.13 20.68
C ASP A 13 -18.10 -18.51 20.84
N THR A 14 -17.18 -17.87 20.12
CA THR A 14 -15.75 -18.19 20.09
C THR A 14 -14.87 -17.07 20.65
N ARG A 15 -15.48 -16.04 21.23
CA ARG A 15 -14.74 -14.95 21.88
C ARG A 15 -14.09 -15.44 23.17
N VAL A 16 -12.99 -14.79 23.54
CA VAL A 16 -12.40 -14.91 24.87
C VAL A 16 -13.30 -14.23 25.91
N THR A 17 -13.43 -14.87 27.07
CA THR A 17 -14.17 -14.40 28.26
C THR A 17 -13.28 -14.55 29.51
N ASP A 18 -13.76 -14.06 30.65
CA ASP A 18 -13.04 -14.18 31.93
C ASP A 18 -12.81 -15.64 32.37
N ASP A 19 -13.65 -16.58 31.90
CA ASP A 19 -13.53 -18.01 32.18
C ASP A 19 -12.61 -18.76 31.21
N THR A 20 -12.03 -18.07 30.21
CA THR A 20 -11.23 -18.72 29.16
C THR A 20 -9.86 -19.14 29.70
N THR A 21 -9.58 -20.43 29.62
CA THR A 21 -8.30 -21.03 30.05
C THR A 21 -7.42 -21.53 28.90
N ALA A 22 -8.00 -21.69 27.72
CA ALA A 22 -7.30 -22.11 26.51
C ALA A 22 -7.67 -21.17 25.35
N VAL A 23 -6.65 -20.66 24.66
CA VAL A 23 -6.81 -19.73 23.54
C VAL A 23 -6.25 -20.35 22.26
N PHE A 24 -6.96 -20.13 21.16
CA PHE A 24 -6.47 -20.39 19.82
C PHE A 24 -6.14 -19.06 19.16
N LEU A 25 -4.88 -18.85 18.77
CA LEU A 25 -4.45 -17.64 18.10
C LEU A 25 -4.53 -17.80 16.59
N GLU A 26 -5.23 -16.88 15.93
CA GLU A 26 -5.28 -16.78 14.47
C GLU A 26 -4.43 -15.59 14.02
N ALA A 27 -3.49 -15.84 13.12
CA ALA A 27 -2.82 -14.80 12.33
C ALA A 27 -3.00 -15.18 10.86
N ALA A 28 -3.61 -14.30 10.08
CA ALA A 28 -4.01 -14.60 8.72
C ALA A 28 -3.72 -13.43 7.77
N HIS A 29 -3.59 -13.76 6.49
CA HIS A 29 -3.62 -12.81 5.38
C HIS A 29 -4.91 -13.04 4.60
N PHE A 30 -5.70 -11.98 4.41
CA PHE A 30 -6.88 -12.00 3.57
C PHE A 30 -6.64 -11.10 2.36
N ALA A 31 -7.01 -11.58 1.17
CA ALA A 31 -6.95 -10.78 -0.04
C ALA A 31 -7.78 -9.49 0.14
N PRO A 32 -7.23 -8.28 -0.11
CA PRO A 32 -7.95 -7.03 0.14
C PRO A 32 -9.31 -6.96 -0.57
N ALA A 33 -9.38 -7.45 -1.80
CA ALA A 33 -10.63 -7.52 -2.58
C ALA A 33 -11.72 -8.37 -1.91
N ALA A 34 -11.33 -9.34 -1.08
CA ALA A 34 -12.27 -10.14 -0.30
C ALA A 34 -12.82 -9.40 0.93
N ILE A 35 -12.19 -8.31 1.39
CA ILE A 35 -12.59 -7.56 2.60
C ILE A 35 -13.20 -6.20 2.25
N MET A 36 -12.67 -5.52 1.22
CA MET A 36 -13.06 -4.17 0.79
C MET A 36 -14.58 -3.94 0.76
N GLY A 37 -15.03 -2.96 1.54
CA GLY A 37 -16.41 -2.50 1.56
C GLY A 37 -17.38 -3.43 2.31
N ARG A 38 -16.95 -4.62 2.74
CA ARG A 38 -17.80 -5.55 3.50
C ARG A 38 -18.07 -5.04 4.90
N GLY A 39 -17.07 -4.47 5.57
CA GLY A 39 -17.25 -3.83 6.87
C GLY A 39 -18.32 -2.74 6.80
N ARG A 40 -18.18 -1.81 5.85
CA ARG A 40 -19.17 -0.74 5.60
C ARG A 40 -20.57 -1.30 5.31
N LYS A 41 -20.68 -2.30 4.44
CA LYS A 41 -21.98 -2.92 4.09
C LYS A 41 -22.69 -3.54 5.29
N LEU A 42 -21.94 -4.04 6.26
CA LEU A 42 -22.45 -4.69 7.46
C LEU A 42 -22.52 -3.75 8.68
N GLY A 43 -22.14 -2.48 8.52
CA GLY A 43 -22.04 -1.53 9.63
C GLY A 43 -20.92 -1.83 10.63
N LEU A 44 -19.94 -2.65 10.24
CA LEU A 44 -18.82 -3.08 11.07
C LEU A 44 -17.57 -2.27 10.74
N HIS A 45 -17.19 -1.37 11.65
CA HIS A 45 -15.97 -0.57 11.56
C HIS A 45 -14.98 -1.10 12.59
N THR A 46 -14.15 -2.06 12.18
CA THR A 46 -13.14 -2.68 13.04
C THR A 46 -11.73 -2.34 12.57
N ASP A 47 -10.83 -2.27 13.55
CA ASP A 47 -9.40 -2.08 13.36
C ASP A 47 -8.78 -3.14 12.43
N ALA A 48 -9.22 -4.39 12.55
CA ALA A 48 -8.81 -5.48 11.67
C ALA A 48 -9.30 -5.24 10.23
N GLY A 49 -10.58 -4.93 10.06
CA GLY A 49 -11.17 -4.64 8.75
C GLY A 49 -10.42 -3.54 8.02
N HIS A 50 -10.19 -2.39 8.66
CA HIS A 50 -9.46 -1.27 8.06
C HIS A 50 -8.04 -1.65 7.59
N ARG A 51 -7.33 -2.50 8.34
CA ARG A 51 -5.99 -2.97 7.95
C ARG A 51 -6.07 -3.92 6.75
N PHE A 52 -6.95 -4.92 6.80
CA PHE A 52 -7.08 -5.90 5.73
C PHE A 52 -7.62 -5.29 4.42
N GLU A 53 -8.47 -4.27 4.48
CA GLU A 53 -8.93 -3.54 3.28
C GLU A 53 -7.77 -2.84 2.53
N ARG A 54 -6.73 -2.42 3.25
CA ARG A 54 -5.55 -1.76 2.67
C ARG A 54 -4.42 -2.73 2.30
N GLY A 55 -4.56 -3.99 2.67
CA GLY A 55 -3.50 -5.01 2.54
C GLY A 55 -2.63 -5.12 3.78
N VAL A 56 -2.41 -6.36 4.21
CA VAL A 56 -1.49 -6.73 5.29
C VAL A 56 -0.45 -7.67 4.70
N ASP A 57 0.83 -7.45 4.99
CA ASP A 57 1.95 -8.25 4.46
C ASP A 57 1.67 -9.77 4.57
N PRO A 58 1.66 -10.53 3.46
CA PRO A 58 1.44 -11.97 3.49
C PRO A 58 2.53 -12.75 4.23
N ALA A 59 3.72 -12.17 4.41
CA ALA A 59 4.81 -12.78 5.18
C ALA A 59 4.70 -12.51 6.69
N LEU A 60 3.85 -11.56 7.12
CA LEU A 60 3.71 -11.16 8.51
C LEU A 60 3.06 -12.21 9.44
N PRO A 61 2.05 -13.02 9.03
CA PRO A 61 1.32 -13.89 9.94
C PRO A 61 2.22 -14.81 10.77
N ARG A 62 3.24 -15.42 10.16
CA ARG A 62 4.19 -16.29 10.86
C ARG A 62 4.93 -15.57 11.97
N THR A 63 5.39 -14.35 11.72
CA THR A 63 6.11 -13.57 12.74
C THR A 63 5.15 -13.05 13.81
N ALA A 64 3.95 -12.63 13.41
CA ALA A 64 2.95 -12.08 14.30
C ALA A 64 2.41 -13.10 15.31
N ILE A 65 2.18 -14.35 14.89
CA ILE A 65 1.67 -15.39 15.80
C ILE A 65 2.70 -15.78 16.85
N GLU A 66 3.98 -15.87 16.49
CA GLU A 66 5.06 -16.15 17.43
C GLU A 66 5.20 -15.01 18.45
N TYR A 67 5.13 -13.76 17.99
CA TYR A 67 5.17 -12.59 18.86
C TYR A 67 3.95 -12.53 19.81
N ALA A 68 2.75 -12.76 19.30
CA ALA A 68 1.52 -12.79 20.10
C ALA A 68 1.56 -13.93 21.12
N THR A 69 2.03 -15.11 20.73
CA THR A 69 2.21 -16.26 21.62
C THR A 69 3.17 -15.91 22.76
N ARG A 70 4.31 -15.30 22.45
CA ARG A 70 5.26 -14.85 23.48
C ARG A 70 4.61 -13.87 24.46
N LEU A 71 3.87 -12.88 23.97
CA LEU A 71 3.18 -11.92 24.85
C LEU A 71 2.16 -12.60 25.76
N VAL A 72 1.41 -13.59 25.26
CA VAL A 72 0.48 -14.36 26.09
C VAL A 72 1.23 -15.10 27.19
N LEU A 73 2.35 -15.75 26.87
CA LEU A 73 3.16 -16.47 27.86
C LEU A 73 3.75 -15.53 28.91
N ASP A 74 4.28 -14.39 28.49
CA ASP A 74 4.89 -13.40 29.40
C ASP A 74 3.86 -12.80 30.37
N LEU A 75 2.61 -12.61 29.93
CA LEU A 75 1.57 -11.91 30.69
C LEU A 75 0.62 -12.84 31.45
N ALA A 76 0.30 -14.00 30.89
CA ALA A 76 -0.71 -14.92 31.41
C ALA A 76 -0.18 -16.34 31.66
N GLY A 77 1.06 -16.65 31.24
CA GLY A 77 1.62 -17.99 31.32
C GLY A 77 0.97 -18.97 30.35
N GLY A 78 1.03 -20.26 30.70
CA GLY A 78 0.48 -21.35 29.88
C GLY A 78 1.54 -22.15 29.14
N THR A 79 1.12 -22.96 28.16
CA THR A 79 2.00 -23.83 27.38
C THR A 79 1.61 -23.73 25.90
N PRO A 80 2.52 -23.26 25.02
CA PRO A 80 2.21 -23.12 23.62
C PRO A 80 2.20 -24.48 22.91
N ALA A 81 1.32 -24.61 21.92
CA ALA A 81 1.37 -25.70 20.95
C ALA A 81 2.21 -25.27 19.72
N PRO A 82 2.69 -26.23 18.90
CA PRO A 82 3.36 -25.90 17.64
C PRO A 82 2.48 -25.06 16.71
N VAL A 83 3.09 -24.08 16.04
CA VAL A 83 2.40 -23.30 15.00
C VAL A 83 2.04 -24.20 13.82
N THR A 84 0.76 -24.24 13.48
CA THR A 84 0.26 -24.88 12.26
C THR A 84 0.03 -23.81 11.21
N GLU A 85 0.59 -24.00 10.02
CA GLU A 85 0.49 -23.04 8.92
C GLU A 85 -0.10 -23.71 7.68
N ALA A 86 -1.03 -23.02 7.03
CA ALA A 86 -1.62 -23.42 5.76
C ALA A 86 -1.51 -22.25 4.77
N VAL A 87 -0.70 -22.43 3.73
CA VAL A 87 -0.43 -21.39 2.73
C VAL A 87 -0.73 -21.93 1.34
N SER A 88 -1.51 -21.16 0.57
CA SER A 88 -1.65 -21.38 -0.87
C SER A 88 -0.61 -20.51 -1.59
N ALA A 89 0.55 -21.07 -1.92
CA ALA A 89 1.63 -20.33 -2.56
C ALA A 89 1.22 -19.73 -3.92
N ALA A 90 0.29 -20.38 -4.63
CA ALA A 90 -0.22 -19.92 -5.92
C ALA A 90 -1.10 -18.65 -5.81
N ASP A 91 -1.71 -18.42 -4.65
CA ASP A 91 -2.61 -17.28 -4.41
C ASP A 91 -1.90 -16.08 -3.76
N LEU A 92 -0.62 -16.24 -3.39
CA LEU A 92 0.16 -15.14 -2.80
C LEU A 92 0.60 -14.14 -3.88
N PRO A 93 0.56 -12.84 -3.58
CA PRO A 93 1.09 -11.84 -4.50
C PRO A 93 2.61 -12.02 -4.65
N ALA A 94 3.08 -12.03 -5.89
CA ALA A 94 4.51 -12.05 -6.18
C ALA A 94 5.15 -10.70 -5.84
N THR A 95 6.37 -10.73 -5.29
CA THR A 95 7.18 -9.52 -5.12
C THR A 95 7.54 -8.93 -6.48
N ALA A 96 7.23 -7.65 -6.70
CA ALA A 96 7.53 -6.98 -7.95
C ALA A 96 9.03 -6.64 -8.03
N THR A 97 9.66 -7.08 -9.13
CA THR A 97 11.00 -6.67 -9.52
C THR A 97 10.87 -5.69 -10.68
N ILE A 98 11.26 -4.44 -10.43
CA ILE A 98 10.96 -3.30 -11.29
C ILE A 98 12.27 -2.70 -11.81
N GLY A 99 12.32 -2.46 -13.12
CA GLY A 99 13.40 -1.71 -13.73
C GLY A 99 13.22 -0.21 -13.48
N LEU A 100 14.24 0.43 -12.93
CA LEU A 100 14.30 1.87 -12.69
C LEU A 100 15.42 2.49 -13.53
N ARG A 101 15.05 3.29 -14.52
CA ARG A 101 15.99 3.91 -15.46
C ARG A 101 16.36 5.29 -14.97
N ARG A 102 17.65 5.62 -15.03
CA ARG A 102 18.18 6.95 -14.70
C ARG A 102 17.49 8.05 -15.50
N ALA A 103 17.32 7.81 -16.80
CA ALA A 103 16.63 8.74 -17.70
C ALA A 103 15.14 8.92 -17.38
N ARG A 104 14.47 7.91 -16.79
CA ARG A 104 13.06 8.05 -16.40
C ARG A 104 12.90 8.95 -15.18
N ILE A 105 13.78 8.81 -14.18
CA ILE A 105 13.82 9.70 -13.01
C ILE A 105 13.90 11.16 -13.47
N ALA A 106 14.88 11.45 -14.32
CA ALA A 106 15.09 12.78 -14.87
C ALA A 106 13.89 13.31 -15.67
N ARG A 107 13.25 12.43 -16.46
CA ARG A 107 12.10 12.79 -17.28
C ARG A 107 10.85 13.09 -16.45
N VAL A 108 10.62 12.35 -15.37
CA VAL A 108 9.42 12.48 -14.53
C VAL A 108 9.57 13.61 -13.52
N LEU A 109 10.73 13.70 -12.86
CA LEU A 109 10.97 14.70 -11.80
C LEU A 109 11.56 16.01 -12.32
N GLY A 110 12.14 16.03 -13.52
CA GLY A 110 12.82 17.22 -14.04
C GLY A 110 14.16 17.53 -13.35
N ILE A 111 14.67 16.62 -12.51
CA ILE A 111 15.94 16.75 -11.79
C ILE A 111 16.80 15.49 -11.94
N GLN A 112 18.11 15.64 -11.76
CA GLN A 112 19.02 14.52 -11.60
C GLN A 112 19.21 14.23 -10.12
N ILE A 113 19.11 12.97 -9.72
CA ILE A 113 19.46 12.49 -8.39
C ILE A 113 20.74 11.66 -8.54
N ALA A 114 21.75 11.92 -7.70
CA ALA A 114 23.00 11.17 -7.74
C ALA A 114 22.75 9.67 -7.49
N ASP A 115 23.47 8.82 -8.21
CA ASP A 115 23.32 7.36 -8.17
C ASP A 115 23.40 6.81 -6.74
N ALA A 116 24.37 7.31 -5.98
CA ALA A 116 24.58 6.93 -4.59
C ALA A 116 23.37 7.29 -3.70
N ASP A 117 22.69 8.41 -3.97
CA ASP A 117 21.49 8.80 -3.22
C ASP A 117 20.29 7.94 -3.60
N VAL A 118 20.13 7.59 -4.88
CA VAL A 118 19.07 6.67 -5.31
C VAL A 118 19.19 5.33 -4.59
N GLU A 119 20.39 4.72 -4.60
CA GLU A 119 20.61 3.44 -3.92
C GLU A 119 20.42 3.55 -2.41
N ARG A 120 20.95 4.61 -1.79
CA ARG A 120 20.81 4.85 -0.34
C ARG A 120 19.34 4.96 0.06
N ILE A 121 18.55 5.72 -0.68
CA ILE A 121 17.12 5.95 -0.39
C ILE A 121 16.35 4.64 -0.50
N LEU A 122 16.48 3.92 -1.63
CA LEU A 122 15.71 2.70 -1.87
C LEU A 122 16.10 1.58 -0.90
N ARG A 123 17.39 1.42 -0.59
CA ARG A 123 17.84 0.46 0.43
C ARG A 123 17.34 0.83 1.82
N ALA A 124 17.32 2.12 2.20
CA ALA A 124 16.78 2.56 3.48
C ALA A 124 15.27 2.28 3.61
N LEU A 125 14.54 2.23 2.49
CA LEU A 125 13.13 1.84 2.44
C LEU A 125 12.93 0.31 2.52
N GLY A 126 14.02 -0.46 2.55
CA GLY A 126 14.02 -1.92 2.64
C GLY A 126 13.85 -2.62 1.30
N MET A 127 14.20 -1.97 0.20
CA MET A 127 14.21 -2.58 -1.14
C MET A 127 15.57 -3.20 -1.44
N ASP A 128 15.57 -4.29 -2.19
CA ASP A 128 16.80 -4.81 -2.81
C ASP A 128 17.08 -4.03 -4.09
N VAL A 129 18.34 -3.66 -4.30
CA VAL A 129 18.75 -2.75 -5.38
C VAL A 129 20.02 -3.27 -6.03
N SER A 130 19.89 -3.66 -7.30
CA SER A 130 20.98 -4.10 -8.16
C SER A 130 21.21 -3.09 -9.28
N ALA A 131 22.45 -2.60 -9.42
CA ALA A 131 22.80 -1.69 -10.51
C ALA A 131 22.77 -2.40 -11.87
N THR A 132 22.38 -1.66 -12.91
CA THR A 132 22.42 -2.09 -14.31
C THR A 132 23.14 -1.03 -15.15
N ALA A 133 23.32 -1.25 -16.45
CA ALA A 133 23.99 -0.30 -17.34
C ALA A 133 23.29 1.08 -17.38
N ASP A 134 21.95 1.10 -17.36
CA ASP A 134 21.14 2.30 -17.59
C ASP A 134 20.35 2.76 -16.34
N GLY A 135 20.59 2.13 -15.18
CA GLY A 135 19.87 2.39 -13.94
C GLY A 135 19.94 1.23 -12.96
N TRP A 136 18.80 0.72 -12.50
CA TRP A 136 18.72 -0.31 -11.47
C TRP A 136 17.59 -1.31 -11.71
N LEU A 137 17.74 -2.48 -11.10
CA LEU A 137 16.68 -3.44 -10.89
C LEU A 137 16.36 -3.44 -9.39
N VAL A 138 15.10 -3.18 -9.05
CA VAL A 138 14.68 -2.95 -7.67
C VAL A 138 13.58 -3.95 -7.30
N THR A 139 13.76 -4.67 -6.19
CA THR A 139 12.74 -5.58 -5.66
C THR A 139 12.17 -5.01 -4.36
N ALA A 140 10.87 -4.73 -4.37
CA ALA A 140 10.17 -4.20 -3.21
C ALA A 140 9.91 -5.30 -2.16
N PRO A 141 9.92 -4.96 -0.85
CA PRO A 141 9.56 -5.91 0.19
C PRO A 141 8.06 -6.27 0.11
N SER A 142 7.68 -7.48 0.55
CA SER A 142 6.31 -8.02 0.44
C SER A 142 5.21 -7.14 1.05
N ARG A 143 5.55 -6.31 2.05
CA ARG A 143 4.65 -5.32 2.67
C ARG A 143 4.29 -4.12 1.79
N ARG A 144 5.00 -3.88 0.68
CA ARG A 144 4.82 -2.71 -0.22
C ARG A 144 4.03 -3.10 -1.46
N PHE A 145 2.75 -3.44 -1.25
CA PHE A 145 1.80 -3.80 -2.31
C PHE A 145 1.56 -2.70 -3.34
N ASP A 146 1.81 -1.47 -2.93
CA ASP A 146 1.66 -0.25 -3.71
C ASP A 146 2.76 -0.06 -4.74
N ILE A 147 3.90 -0.77 -4.62
CA ILE A 147 5.01 -0.68 -5.56
C ILE A 147 4.87 -1.76 -6.64
N ALA A 148 4.46 -1.36 -7.83
CA ALA A 148 4.24 -2.24 -8.97
C ALA A 148 4.89 -1.75 -10.27
N ILE A 149 5.12 -0.44 -10.41
CA ILE A 149 5.67 0.19 -11.61
C ILE A 149 6.85 1.11 -11.29
N GLU A 150 7.56 1.52 -12.34
CA GLU A 150 8.73 2.39 -12.24
C GLU A 150 8.39 3.75 -11.58
N GLU A 151 7.20 4.28 -11.86
CA GLU A 151 6.71 5.54 -11.28
C GLU A 151 6.55 5.48 -9.76
N ASP A 152 6.17 4.33 -9.18
CA ASP A 152 6.01 4.19 -7.73
C ASP A 152 7.37 4.32 -7.02
N LEU A 153 8.43 3.80 -7.65
CA LEU A 153 9.81 3.99 -7.16
C LEU A 153 10.24 5.45 -7.29
N ILE A 154 9.85 6.12 -8.37
CA ILE A 154 10.16 7.54 -8.59
C ILE A 154 9.44 8.43 -7.57
N GLU A 155 8.21 8.10 -7.21
CA GLU A 155 7.49 8.77 -6.12
C GLU A 155 8.24 8.61 -4.79
N GLU A 156 8.69 7.40 -4.46
CA GLU A 156 9.48 7.17 -3.25
C GLU A 156 10.79 7.95 -3.23
N LEU A 157 11.46 8.06 -4.37
CA LEU A 157 12.64 8.91 -4.52
C LEU A 157 12.29 10.38 -4.29
N ALA A 158 11.24 10.89 -4.93
CA ALA A 158 10.80 12.28 -4.77
C ALA A 158 10.43 12.59 -3.32
N ARG A 159 9.70 11.70 -2.65
CA ARG A 159 9.24 11.86 -1.27
C ARG A 159 10.38 11.90 -0.26
N ILE A 160 11.41 11.06 -0.43
CA ILE A 160 12.55 11.02 0.49
C ILE A 160 13.62 12.05 0.14
N HIS A 161 13.82 12.34 -1.14
CA HIS A 161 14.70 13.43 -1.58
C HIS A 161 14.13 14.78 -1.15
N GLY A 162 12.81 14.96 -1.21
CA GLY A 162 12.09 16.18 -0.85
C GLY A 162 11.49 16.85 -2.08
N TYR A 163 10.17 17.05 -2.07
CA TYR A 163 9.45 17.71 -3.17
C TYR A 163 9.91 19.15 -3.40
N GLU A 164 10.45 19.78 -2.37
CA GLU A 164 10.94 21.15 -2.36
C GLU A 164 12.21 21.30 -3.22
N GLN A 165 12.91 20.19 -3.48
CA GLN A 165 14.07 20.16 -4.37
C GLN A 165 13.65 20.06 -5.86
N ILE A 166 12.38 19.81 -6.14
CA ILE A 166 11.85 19.74 -7.50
C ILE A 166 11.46 21.15 -7.96
N PRO A 167 12.08 21.68 -9.04
CA PRO A 167 11.83 23.05 -9.49
C PRO A 167 10.42 23.19 -10.05
N THR A 168 9.72 24.24 -9.65
CA THR A 168 8.45 24.62 -10.27
C THR A 168 8.75 25.27 -11.62
N THR A 169 8.35 24.62 -12.71
CA THR A 169 8.51 25.12 -14.07
C THR A 169 7.16 25.17 -14.76
N LEU A 170 6.98 26.15 -15.67
CA LEU A 170 5.80 26.17 -16.53
C LEU A 170 5.97 25.12 -17.64
N PRO A 171 4.91 24.39 -18.02
CA PRO A 171 4.97 23.47 -19.15
C PRO A 171 5.38 24.22 -20.41
N GLY A 172 6.49 23.81 -21.02
CA GLY A 172 6.92 24.31 -22.32
C GLY A 172 6.23 23.55 -23.45
N GLY A 173 5.70 24.26 -24.44
CA GLY A 173 5.10 23.65 -25.63
C GLY A 173 4.25 24.62 -26.43
N ALA A 174 4.01 24.30 -27.70
CA ALA A 174 3.08 25.05 -28.52
C ALA A 174 1.65 24.83 -27.97
N SER A 175 1.17 25.76 -27.15
CA SER A 175 -0.23 25.79 -26.75
C SER A 175 -1.05 26.38 -27.88
N ARG A 176 -1.94 25.60 -28.48
CA ARG A 176 -2.99 26.17 -29.32
C ARG A 176 -4.03 26.77 -28.39
N ILE A 177 -4.13 28.10 -28.40
CA ILE A 177 -5.30 28.78 -27.85
C ILE A 177 -6.49 28.32 -28.69
N ALA A 178 -7.30 27.42 -28.13
CA ALA A 178 -8.57 27.05 -28.72
C ALA A 178 -9.55 28.20 -28.47
N MET A 179 -9.89 28.93 -29.52
CA MET A 179 -10.99 29.88 -29.44
C MET A 179 -12.28 29.10 -29.14
N PRO A 180 -13.11 29.56 -28.19
CA PRO A 180 -14.43 28.97 -27.99
C PRO A 180 -15.24 29.05 -29.29
N SER A 181 -16.05 28.02 -29.55
CA SER A 181 -16.96 28.05 -30.69
C SER A 181 -17.97 29.18 -30.53
N GLU A 182 -18.27 29.91 -31.61
CA GLU A 182 -19.37 30.91 -31.63
C GLU A 182 -20.74 30.30 -31.31
N THR A 183 -20.89 28.98 -31.54
CA THR A 183 -22.11 28.23 -31.17
C THR A 183 -22.21 27.90 -29.68
N ARG A 184 -21.20 28.26 -28.87
CA ARG A 184 -21.19 28.06 -27.42
C ARG A 184 -20.89 29.38 -26.73
N LEU A 185 -21.93 29.98 -26.17
CA LEU A 185 -21.78 31.12 -25.27
C LEU A 185 -21.44 30.61 -23.88
N ASP A 186 -20.50 31.27 -23.21
CA ASP A 186 -20.23 31.03 -21.80
C ASP A 186 -21.33 31.63 -20.91
N ASP A 187 -21.50 31.07 -19.72
CA ASP A 187 -22.53 31.50 -18.76
C ASP A 187 -22.45 32.99 -18.40
N LEU A 188 -21.25 33.59 -18.37
CA LEU A 188 -21.10 35.02 -18.05
C LEU A 188 -21.61 35.88 -19.19
N SER A 189 -21.36 35.49 -20.45
CA SER A 189 -21.90 36.17 -21.63
C SER A 189 -23.43 36.12 -21.67
N VAL A 190 -24.03 34.97 -21.38
CA VAL A 190 -25.50 34.83 -21.29
C VAL A 190 -26.05 35.69 -20.15
N ARG A 191 -25.47 35.61 -18.95
CA ARG A 191 -25.91 36.42 -17.80
C ARG A 191 -25.80 37.91 -18.07
N ARG A 192 -24.75 38.37 -18.76
CA ARG A 192 -24.57 39.79 -19.10
C ARG A 192 -25.66 40.29 -20.04
N GLN A 193 -26.15 39.45 -20.96
CA GLN A 193 -27.25 39.81 -21.87
C GLN A 193 -28.63 39.80 -21.20
N LEU A 194 -28.83 38.95 -20.18
CA LEU A 194 -30.12 38.81 -19.48
C LEU A 194 -30.33 39.81 -18.33
N VAL A 195 -29.32 40.60 -17.97
CA VAL A 195 -29.37 41.58 -16.87
C VAL A 195 -29.71 43.01 -17.36
N ALA A 196 -29.94 43.20 -18.66
CA ALA A 196 -30.50 44.43 -19.24
C ALA A 196 -32.03 44.36 -19.33
#